data_AF-A0A2N5NJ44-F1
#
_entry.id   AF-A0A2N5NJ44-F1
#
_cell.length_a   1.000
_cell.length_b   1.000
_cell.length_c   1.000
_cell.angle_alpha   90.00
_cell.angle_beta   90.00
_cell.angle_gamma   90.00
#
_symmetry.space_group_name_H-M   'P 1'
#
loop_
_entity.id
_entity.type
_entity.pdbx_description
1 polymer ?
#
loop_
_entity_poly.entity_id
_entity_poly.type
_entity_poly.pdbx_seq_one_letter_code
_entity_poly.pdbx_strand_id
1 'polypeptide(L)'
;MYWGGGGILYIVVIILLQKHNNFTFWTYIFPVFRSIEFIIGIILGILFSAEKKCEKKNGNKLMATLFELVILLLFLIERILCEYTTLYEIPHNYKSIVGFLIAIGIVYVFAHEAGIFSKVISNRILIYIGNISFEIYIIHQTVMKYCDLFIYKFGGKNFRIILIIISTLMLATIFHYYGCNNKRKKERRLND
;
A
#
# COMPACT_ATOMS: atom_id res chain seq x y z
N MET A 1 -24.80 0.98 13.23
CA MET A 1 -24.65 -0.49 13.04
C MET A 1 -24.73 -0.83 11.54
N TYR A 2 -23.82 -0.30 10.72
CA TYR A 2 -23.80 -0.46 9.24
C TYR A 2 -22.37 -0.61 8.68
N TRP A 3 -21.41 -1.11 9.48
CA TRP A 3 -20.01 -1.22 9.05
C TRP A 3 -19.63 -2.55 8.40
N GLY A 4 -20.53 -3.55 8.39
CA GLY A 4 -20.27 -4.87 7.79
C GLY A 4 -20.56 -4.98 6.28
N GLY A 5 -21.36 -4.07 5.71
CA GLY A 5 -21.88 -4.22 4.35
C GLY A 5 -20.83 -4.07 3.25
N GLY A 6 -19.86 -3.16 3.43
CA GLY A 6 -18.83 -2.87 2.41
C GLY A 6 -17.84 -4.02 2.21
N GLY A 7 -17.41 -4.67 3.30
CA GLY A 7 -16.52 -5.82 3.22
C GLY A 7 -17.17 -7.04 2.57
N ILE A 8 -18.45 -7.28 2.89
CA ILE A 8 -19.24 -8.36 2.28
C ILE A 8 -19.47 -8.08 0.80
N LEU A 9 -19.78 -6.84 0.43
CA LEU A 9 -19.93 -6.43 -0.97
C LEU A 9 -18.61 -6.63 -1.74
N TYR A 10 -17.47 -6.26 -1.16
CA TYR A 10 -16.15 -6.44 -1.77
C TYR A 10 -15.85 -7.92 -2.03
N ILE A 11 -16.11 -8.79 -1.05
CA ILE A 11 -15.94 -10.24 -1.18
C ILE A 11 -16.86 -10.81 -2.28
N VAL A 12 -18.13 -10.39 -2.32
CA VAL A 12 -19.09 -10.85 -3.32
C VAL A 12 -18.71 -10.39 -4.73
N VAL A 13 -18.28 -9.14 -4.91
CA VAL A 13 -17.86 -8.59 -6.21
C VAL A 13 -16.59 -9.29 -6.72
N ILE A 14 -15.65 -9.64 -5.82
CA ILE A 14 -14.47 -10.45 -6.17
C ILE A 14 -14.88 -11.86 -6.62
N ILE A 15 -15.82 -12.51 -5.93
CA ILE A 15 -16.34 -13.83 -6.28
C ILE A 15 -17.11 -13.81 -7.61
N LEU A 16 -17.76 -12.70 -7.97
CA LEU A 16 -18.47 -12.57 -9.25
C LEU A 16 -17.53 -12.33 -10.43
N LEU A 17 -16.50 -11.50 -10.26
CA LEU A 17 -15.50 -11.23 -11.32
C LEU A 17 -14.53 -12.39 -11.55
N GLN A 18 -14.48 -13.35 -10.63
CA GLN A 18 -13.71 -14.60 -10.72
C GLN A 18 -14.12 -15.49 -11.89
N LYS A 19 -15.36 -15.39 -12.39
CA LYS A 19 -15.83 -16.24 -13.50
C LYS A 19 -15.23 -15.86 -14.85
N HIS A 20 -14.56 -14.70 -14.95
CA HIS A 20 -13.92 -14.23 -16.19
C HIS A 20 -12.39 -14.34 -16.10
N ASN A 21 -11.76 -14.80 -17.20
CA ASN A 21 -10.31 -14.99 -17.39
C ASN A 21 -9.41 -13.73 -17.21
N ASN A 22 -9.98 -12.59 -16.77
CA ASN A 22 -9.30 -11.29 -16.68
C ASN A 22 -9.17 -10.77 -15.24
N PHE A 23 -9.23 -11.64 -14.24
CA PHE A 23 -9.20 -11.27 -12.81
C PHE A 23 -8.07 -10.29 -12.44
N THR A 24 -6.85 -10.52 -12.95
CA THR A 24 -5.69 -9.65 -12.70
C THR A 24 -5.90 -8.22 -13.19
N PHE A 25 -6.59 -8.04 -14.32
CA PHE A 25 -6.93 -6.71 -14.82
C PHE A 25 -7.92 -6.02 -13.88
N TRP A 26 -8.96 -6.72 -13.44
CA TRP A 26 -10.01 -6.16 -12.58
C TRP A 26 -9.51 -5.80 -11.18
N THR A 27 -8.62 -6.59 -10.59
CA THR A 27 -8.18 -6.35 -9.21
C THR A 27 -6.96 -5.43 -9.13
N TYR A 28 -6.06 -5.48 -10.11
CA TYR A 28 -4.78 -4.76 -10.03
C TYR A 28 -4.73 -3.49 -10.91
N ILE A 29 -5.40 -3.51 -12.07
CA ILE A 29 -5.35 -2.41 -13.05
C ILE A 29 -6.59 -1.52 -12.95
N PHE A 30 -7.76 -2.08 -12.61
CA PHE A 30 -9.00 -1.33 -12.61
C PHE A 30 -9.08 -0.35 -11.42
N PRO A 31 -9.23 0.97 -11.66
CA PRO A 31 -9.16 1.98 -10.61
C PRO A 31 -10.22 1.82 -9.51
N VAL A 32 -11.40 1.25 -9.83
CA VAL A 32 -12.50 1.13 -8.87
C VAL A 32 -12.16 0.16 -7.74
N PHE A 33 -11.59 -1.01 -8.06
CA PHE A 33 -11.14 -1.95 -7.02
C PHE A 33 -10.10 -1.32 -6.13
N ARG A 34 -9.14 -0.63 -6.73
CA ARG A 34 -8.09 0.06 -5.99
C ARG A 34 -8.61 1.18 -5.10
N SER A 35 -9.67 1.86 -5.54
CA SER A 35 -10.34 2.90 -4.75
C SER A 35 -10.98 2.31 -3.49
N ILE A 36 -11.53 1.09 -3.55
CA ILE A 36 -12.11 0.42 -2.39
C ILE A 36 -11.04 0.11 -1.35
N GLU A 37 -9.90 -0.45 -1.76
CA GLU A 37 -8.76 -0.71 -0.88
C GLU A 37 -8.24 0.58 -0.23
N PHE A 38 -8.18 1.67 -1.01
CA PHE A 38 -7.79 2.98 -0.51
C PHE A 38 -8.79 3.53 0.52
N ILE A 39 -10.09 3.43 0.26
CA ILE A 39 -11.15 3.83 1.21
C ILE A 39 -11.04 3.04 2.51
N ILE A 40 -10.77 1.74 2.45
CA ILE A 40 -10.55 0.90 3.64
C ILE A 40 -9.34 1.42 4.44
N GLY A 41 -8.25 1.79 3.76
CA GLY A 41 -7.10 2.45 4.40
C GLY A 41 -7.47 3.76 5.10
N ILE A 42 -8.31 4.60 4.49
CA ILE A 42 -8.80 5.85 5.11
C ILE A 42 -9.63 5.54 6.35
N ILE A 43 -10.54 4.56 6.27
CA ILE A 43 -11.38 4.14 7.41
C ILE A 43 -10.52 3.69 8.58
N LEU A 44 -9.50 2.86 8.33
CA LEU A 44 -8.54 2.43 9.37
C LEU A 44 -7.82 3.63 10.00
N GLY A 45 -7.40 4.61 9.20
CA GLY A 45 -6.77 5.83 9.70
C GLY A 45 -7.70 6.68 10.57
N ILE A 46 -8.98 6.78 10.21
CA ILE A 46 -10.00 7.47 11.03
C ILE A 46 -10.22 6.72 12.34
N LEU A 47 -10.35 5.39 12.29
CA LEU A 47 -10.54 4.53 13.46
C LEU A 47 -9.38 4.69 14.44
N PHE A 48 -8.15 4.56 13.96
CA PHE A 48 -6.94 4.77 14.75
C PHE A 48 -6.88 6.18 15.37
N SER A 49 -7.26 7.22 14.62
CA SER A 49 -7.29 8.59 15.13
C SER A 49 -8.34 8.79 16.24
N ALA A 50 -9.49 8.12 16.13
CA ALA A 50 -10.52 8.12 17.15
C ALA A 50 -10.04 7.40 18.43
N GLU A 51 -9.41 6.24 18.30
CA GLU A 51 -8.85 5.47 19.42
C GLU A 51 -7.76 6.25 20.18
N LYS A 52 -6.85 6.90 19.45
CA LYS A 52 -5.77 7.71 20.05
C LYS A 52 -6.29 8.88 20.90
N LYS A 53 -7.49 9.40 20.60
CA LYS A 53 -8.13 10.45 21.43
C LYS A 53 -8.71 9.89 22.73
N CYS A 54 -9.02 8.59 22.78
CA CYS A 54 -9.67 7.94 23.91
C CYS A 54 -8.69 7.18 24.83
N GLU A 55 -7.50 6.79 24.36
CA GLU A 55 -6.56 5.99 25.15
C GLU A 55 -5.70 6.80 26.14
N LYS A 56 -5.71 6.38 27.41
CA LYS A 56 -4.63 6.65 28.37
C LYS A 56 -3.46 5.72 28.04
N LYS A 57 -2.31 6.32 27.74
CA LYS A 57 -1.03 5.74 27.29
C LYS A 57 -0.48 4.65 28.24
N ASN A 58 -1.04 3.44 28.21
CA ASN A 58 -0.52 2.28 28.96
C ASN A 58 -0.59 0.98 28.15
N GLY A 59 -0.10 1.02 26.90
CA GLY A 59 0.06 -0.16 26.06
C GLY A 59 1.29 -0.97 26.47
N ASN A 60 1.12 -2.29 26.65
CA ASN A 60 2.22 -3.20 26.96
C ASN A 60 3.11 -3.39 25.71
N LYS A 61 4.34 -2.84 25.76
CA LYS A 61 5.31 -2.89 24.64
C LYS A 61 5.64 -4.31 24.17
N LEU A 62 5.60 -5.29 25.08
CA LEU A 62 5.83 -6.70 24.74
C LEU A 62 4.71 -7.25 23.86
N MET A 63 3.45 -6.98 24.21
CA MET A 63 2.30 -7.40 23.41
C MET A 63 2.31 -6.74 22.02
N ALA A 64 2.64 -5.46 21.93
CA ALA A 64 2.76 -4.77 20.64
C ALA A 64 3.83 -5.41 19.74
N THR A 65 5.00 -5.72 20.30
CA THR A 65 6.08 -6.37 19.55
C THR A 65 5.72 -7.80 19.12
N LEU A 66 4.96 -8.52 19.94
CA LEU A 66 4.42 -9.83 19.56
C LEU A 66 3.43 -9.72 18.41
N PHE A 67 2.50 -8.75 18.43
CA PHE A 67 1.58 -8.52 17.30
C PHE A 67 2.31 -8.14 16.02
N GLU A 68 3.34 -7.27 16.09
CA GLU A 68 4.21 -6.95 14.94
C GLU A 68 4.88 -8.20 14.37
N LEU A 69 5.43 -9.05 15.24
CA LEU A 69 6.11 -10.27 14.83
C LEU A 69 5.14 -11.28 14.20
N VAL A 70 3.96 -11.48 14.81
CA VAL A 70 2.94 -12.39 14.30
C VAL A 70 2.44 -11.95 12.93
N ILE A 71 2.13 -10.66 12.74
CA ILE A 71 1.63 -10.18 11.45
C ILE A 71 2.70 -10.25 10.36
N LEU A 72 3.96 -9.98 10.69
CA LEU A 72 5.10 -10.15 9.76
C LEU A 72 5.33 -11.62 9.40
N LEU A 73 5.22 -12.54 10.36
CA LEU A 73 5.31 -13.98 10.08
C LEU A 73 4.17 -14.45 9.18
N LEU A 74 2.92 -14.02 9.46
CA LEU A 74 1.78 -14.33 8.60
C LEU A 74 1.98 -13.82 7.17
N PHE A 75 2.51 -12.61 7.02
CA PHE A 75 2.87 -12.05 5.71
C PHE A 75 3.93 -12.88 4.99
N LEU A 76 5.01 -13.26 5.68
CA LEU A 76 6.07 -14.09 5.10
C LEU A 76 5.59 -15.50 4.73
N ILE A 77 4.78 -16.12 5.59
CA ILE A 77 4.19 -17.44 5.36
C ILE A 77 3.27 -17.38 4.14
N GLU A 78 2.39 -16.38 4.05
CA GLU A 78 1.54 -16.18 2.87
C GLU A 78 2.38 -16.06 1.60
N ARG A 79 3.46 -15.27 1.64
CA ARG A 79 4.33 -15.06 0.48
C ARG A 79 5.06 -16.33 0.04
N ILE A 80 5.61 -17.09 1.00
CA ILE A 80 6.31 -18.35 0.71
C ILE A 80 5.34 -19.41 0.19
N LEU A 81 4.17 -19.56 0.80
CA LEU A 81 3.14 -20.49 0.33
C LEU A 81 2.70 -20.14 -1.10
N CYS A 82 2.55 -18.85 -1.38
CA CYS A 82 2.15 -18.34 -2.69
C CYS A 82 3.17 -18.67 -3.80
N GLU A 83 4.46 -18.74 -3.47
CA GLU A 83 5.57 -18.99 -4.41
C GLU A 83 5.93 -20.48 -4.55
N TYR A 84 5.94 -21.24 -3.46
CA TYR A 84 6.51 -22.61 -3.42
C TYR A 84 5.50 -23.75 -3.41
N THR A 85 4.21 -23.49 -3.20
CA THR A 85 3.21 -24.56 -3.15
C THR A 85 2.24 -24.53 -4.34
N THR A 86 2.14 -25.66 -5.05
CA THR A 86 1.03 -25.99 -5.96
C THR A 86 -0.28 -26.29 -5.22
N LEU A 87 -0.25 -26.37 -3.87
CA LEU A 87 -1.46 -26.40 -3.02
C LEU A 87 -2.38 -25.19 -3.26
N TYR A 88 -1.88 -24.15 -3.93
CA TYR A 88 -2.60 -22.98 -4.41
C TYR A 88 -2.82 -23.00 -5.94
N GLU A 89 -3.14 -24.16 -6.52
CA GLU A 89 -3.81 -24.29 -7.85
C GLU A 89 -5.24 -23.72 -7.87
N ILE A 90 -5.70 -23.22 -6.72
CA ILE A 90 -6.89 -22.41 -6.53
C ILE A 90 -6.74 -21.09 -7.33
N PRO A 91 -7.82 -20.51 -7.89
CA PRO A 91 -7.76 -19.27 -8.67
C PRO A 91 -6.91 -18.20 -7.98
N HIS A 92 -6.23 -17.35 -8.76
CA HIS A 92 -5.38 -16.20 -8.37
C HIS A 92 -5.94 -15.29 -7.25
N ASN A 93 -7.19 -15.50 -6.87
CA ASN A 93 -8.12 -14.68 -6.12
C ASN A 93 -8.00 -14.87 -4.61
N TYR A 94 -7.78 -16.11 -4.14
CA TYR A 94 -7.60 -16.36 -2.70
C TYR A 94 -6.31 -15.72 -2.19
N LYS A 95 -5.27 -15.70 -3.02
CA LYS A 95 -3.99 -14.99 -2.75
C LYS A 95 -4.24 -13.49 -2.52
N SER A 96 -4.98 -12.85 -3.42
CA SER A 96 -5.31 -11.42 -3.29
C SER A 96 -6.17 -11.10 -2.07
N ILE A 97 -7.17 -11.92 -1.73
CA ILE A 97 -8.04 -11.67 -0.56
C ILE A 97 -7.25 -11.85 0.75
N VAL A 98 -6.50 -12.95 0.88
CA VAL A 98 -5.71 -13.23 2.08
C VAL A 98 -4.62 -12.16 2.25
N GLY A 99 -3.91 -11.83 1.17
CA GLY A 99 -2.93 -10.75 1.17
C GLY A 99 -3.53 -9.39 1.54
N PHE A 100 -4.75 -9.09 1.08
CA PHE A 100 -5.46 -7.86 1.44
C PHE A 100 -5.82 -7.80 2.93
N LEU A 101 -6.31 -8.90 3.51
CA LEU A 101 -6.61 -8.97 4.94
C LEU A 101 -5.34 -8.81 5.79
N ILE A 102 -4.24 -9.45 5.39
CA ILE A 102 -2.94 -9.28 6.04
C ILE A 102 -2.47 -7.82 5.92
N ALA A 103 -2.64 -7.19 4.76
CA ALA A 103 -2.26 -5.78 4.55
C ALA A 103 -3.05 -4.82 5.47
N ILE A 104 -4.34 -5.04 5.67
CA ILE A 104 -5.16 -4.31 6.66
C ILE A 104 -4.54 -4.46 8.06
N GLY A 105 -4.20 -5.68 8.45
CA GLY A 105 -3.58 -5.98 9.73
C GLY A 105 -2.21 -5.30 9.90
N ILE A 106 -1.37 -5.32 8.87
CA ILE A 106 -0.06 -4.64 8.86
C ILE A 106 -0.27 -3.14 9.07
N VAL A 107 -1.11 -2.50 8.26
CA VAL A 107 -1.34 -1.05 8.37
C VAL A 107 -1.84 -0.68 9.76
N TYR A 108 -2.77 -1.45 10.33
CA TYR A 108 -3.29 -1.20 11.67
C TYR A 108 -2.24 -1.39 12.77
N VAL A 109 -1.55 -2.54 12.80
CA VAL A 109 -0.53 -2.85 13.83
C VAL A 109 0.62 -1.84 13.81
N PHE A 110 1.13 -1.51 12.63
CA PHE A 110 2.23 -0.55 12.50
C PHE A 110 1.81 0.91 12.74
N ALA A 111 0.53 1.26 12.58
CA ALA A 111 0.04 2.59 12.92
C ALA A 111 0.18 2.92 14.41
N HIS A 112 0.14 1.93 15.30
CA HIS A 112 0.30 2.13 16.74
C HIS A 112 1.74 2.44 17.18
N GLU A 113 2.74 2.23 16.31
CA GLU A 113 4.17 2.52 16.53
C GLU A 113 4.73 2.05 17.89
N ALA A 114 4.16 1.00 18.49
CA ALA A 114 4.39 0.65 19.89
C ALA A 114 5.52 -0.39 20.08
N GLY A 115 5.82 -1.20 19.07
CA GLY A 115 6.85 -2.24 19.13
C GLY A 115 8.22 -1.83 18.59
N ILE A 116 9.13 -2.80 18.58
CA ILE A 116 10.53 -2.59 18.18
C ILE A 116 10.64 -2.46 16.65
N PHE A 117 9.88 -3.24 15.88
CA PHE A 117 9.96 -3.21 14.42
C PHE A 117 9.40 -1.91 13.87
N SER A 118 8.33 -1.38 14.47
CA SER A 118 7.81 -0.06 14.12
C SER A 118 8.87 1.04 14.28
N LYS A 119 9.71 0.99 15.33
CA LYS A 119 10.78 1.97 15.52
C LYS A 119 11.87 1.90 14.45
N VAL A 120 12.20 0.70 13.98
CA VAL A 120 13.17 0.52 12.89
C VAL A 120 12.63 1.11 11.58
N ILE A 121 11.34 0.90 11.32
CA ILE A 121 10.66 1.40 10.12
C ILE A 121 10.41 2.91 10.18
N SER A 122 10.29 3.49 11.39
CA SER A 122 10.13 4.93 11.63
C SER A 122 11.42 5.75 11.42
N ASN A 123 12.38 5.23 10.62
CA ASN A 123 13.54 6.01 10.20
C ASN A 123 13.12 7.12 9.21
N ARG A 124 13.75 8.29 9.29
CA ARG A 124 13.46 9.46 8.44
C ARG A 124 13.44 9.15 6.95
N ILE A 125 14.33 8.27 6.49
CA ILE A 125 14.40 7.87 5.08
C ILE A 125 13.14 7.08 4.67
N LEU A 126 12.74 6.09 5.47
CA LEU A 126 11.57 5.26 5.18
C LEU A 126 10.28 6.07 5.29
N ILE A 127 10.18 6.96 6.28
CA ILE A 127 9.07 7.90 6.39
C ILE A 127 9.00 8.82 5.16
N TYR A 128 10.14 9.32 4.68
CA TYR A 128 10.18 10.16 3.48
C TYR A 128 9.70 9.39 2.24
N ILE A 129 10.18 8.17 2.04
CA ILE A 129 9.72 7.29 0.95
C ILE A 129 8.22 7.00 1.08
N GLY A 130 7.73 6.79 2.31
CA GLY A 130 6.31 6.64 2.62
C GLY A 130 5.49 7.88 2.24
N ASN A 131 6.01 9.08 2.52
CA ASN A 131 5.33 10.34 2.20
C ASN A 131 5.20 10.59 0.69
N ILE A 132 6.14 10.09 -0.12
CA ILE A 132 6.10 10.18 -1.59
C ILE A 132 5.55 8.90 -2.25
N SER A 133 5.13 7.91 -1.46
CA SER A 133 4.75 6.59 -1.95
C SER A 133 3.53 6.63 -2.88
N PHE A 134 2.62 7.57 -2.63
CA PHE A 134 1.45 7.79 -3.47
C PHE A 134 1.83 8.29 -4.86
N GLU A 135 2.75 9.26 -4.92
CA GLU A 135 3.29 9.80 -6.17
C GLU A 135 4.04 8.71 -6.93
N ILE A 136 4.89 7.93 -6.25
CA ILE A 136 5.58 6.76 -6.83
C ILE A 136 4.56 5.78 -7.43
N TYR A 137 3.52 5.43 -6.66
CA TYR A 137 2.49 4.48 -7.08
C TYR A 137 1.75 4.93 -8.35
N ILE A 138 1.44 6.21 -8.50
CA ILE A 138 0.74 6.70 -9.70
C ILE A 138 1.65 6.70 -10.93
N ILE A 139 2.89 7.14 -10.79
CA ILE A 139 3.73 7.45 -11.96
C ILE A 139 4.56 6.26 -12.45
N HIS A 140 4.87 5.28 -11.59
CA HIS A 140 5.83 4.22 -11.92
C HIS A 140 5.47 3.44 -13.20
N GLN A 141 4.19 3.10 -13.43
CA GLN A 141 3.76 2.39 -14.65
C GLN A 141 4.01 3.22 -15.91
N THR A 142 3.73 4.52 -15.84
CA THR A 142 3.97 5.44 -16.96
C THR A 142 5.45 5.57 -17.23
N VAL A 143 6.26 5.73 -16.18
CA VAL A 143 7.72 5.81 -16.28
C VAL A 143 8.31 4.54 -16.88
N MET A 144 7.88 3.36 -16.44
CA MET A 144 8.32 2.07 -17.00
C MET A 144 8.08 2.00 -18.51
N LYS A 145 6.89 2.40 -18.99
CA LYS A 145 6.58 2.39 -20.43
C LYS A 145 7.50 3.31 -21.25
N TYR A 146 7.77 4.53 -20.76
CA TYR A 146 8.67 5.45 -21.46
C TYR A 146 10.12 5.00 -21.40
N CYS A 147 10.59 4.46 -20.27
CA CYS A 147 11.92 3.88 -20.16
C CYS A 147 12.10 2.69 -21.11
N ASP A 148 11.10 1.81 -21.22
CA ASP A 148 11.15 0.66 -22.11
C ASP A 148 11.22 1.08 -23.59
N LEU A 149 10.46 2.10 -23.99
CA LEU A 149 10.56 2.70 -25.34
C LEU A 149 11.94 3.31 -25.60
N PHE A 150 12.51 4.00 -24.61
CA PHE A 150 13.84 4.60 -24.72
C PHE A 150 14.93 3.53 -24.89
N ILE A 151 14.89 2.48 -24.09
CA ILE A 151 15.85 1.36 -24.14
C ILE A 151 15.70 0.57 -25.44
N TYR A 152 14.46 0.42 -25.93
CA TYR A 152 14.23 -0.20 -27.23
C TYR A 152 14.90 0.56 -28.37
N LYS A 153 14.88 1.91 -28.32
CA LYS A 153 15.44 2.77 -29.37
C LYS A 153 16.96 2.98 -29.27
N PHE A 154 17.50 3.11 -28.06
CA PHE A 154 18.90 3.49 -27.82
C PHE A 154 19.77 2.34 -27.28
N GLY A 155 19.20 1.19 -26.97
CA GLY A 155 19.90 0.09 -26.31
C GLY A 155 20.13 0.35 -24.81
N GLY A 156 20.83 -0.56 -24.12
CA GLY A 156 21.15 -0.41 -22.69
C GLY A 156 20.27 -1.21 -21.72
N LYS A 157 19.84 -2.43 -22.10
CA LYS A 157 19.02 -3.32 -21.26
C LYS A 157 19.59 -3.55 -19.85
N ASN A 158 20.92 -3.56 -19.71
CA ASN A 158 21.61 -3.78 -18.43
C ASN A 158 21.28 -2.72 -17.37
N PHE A 159 20.94 -1.49 -17.79
CA PHE A 159 20.63 -0.38 -16.87
C PHE A 159 19.14 -0.13 -16.70
N ARG A 160 18.27 -0.98 -17.27
CA ARG A 160 16.81 -0.78 -17.30
C ARG A 160 16.22 -0.49 -15.92
N ILE A 161 16.52 -1.35 -14.94
CA ILE A 161 15.97 -1.25 -13.58
C ILE A 161 16.43 0.03 -12.90
N ILE A 162 17.73 0.35 -13.03
CA ILE A 162 18.33 1.54 -12.45
C ILE A 162 17.70 2.81 -13.04
N LEU A 163 17.54 2.86 -14.36
CA LEU A 163 16.90 3.98 -15.06
C LEU A 163 15.45 4.19 -14.59
N ILE A 164 14.67 3.12 -14.46
CA ILE A 164 13.28 3.18 -14.00
C ILE A 164 13.21 3.71 -12.55
N ILE A 165 14.04 3.18 -11.64
CA ILE A 165 14.02 3.59 -10.23
C ILE A 165 14.41 5.06 -10.10
N ILE A 166 15.50 5.49 -10.74
CA ILE A 166 15.99 6.87 -10.66
C ILE A 166 14.95 7.84 -11.23
N SER A 167 14.42 7.55 -12.42
CA SER A 167 13.42 8.42 -13.05
C SER A 167 12.12 8.48 -12.26
N THR A 168 11.66 7.37 -11.69
CA THR A 168 10.45 7.33 -10.85
C THR A 168 10.65 8.14 -9.57
N LEU A 169 11.76 7.96 -8.85
CA LEU A 169 12.04 8.73 -7.63
C LEU A 169 12.21 10.22 -7.92
N MET A 170 12.90 10.57 -9.00
CA MET A 170 13.09 11.96 -9.41
C MET A 170 11.75 12.64 -9.72
N LEU A 171 10.88 12.00 -10.51
CA LEU A 171 9.58 12.56 -10.82
C LEU A 171 8.67 12.62 -9.59
N ALA A 172 8.65 11.57 -8.75
CA ALA A 172 7.84 11.53 -7.54
C ALA A 172 8.20 12.66 -6.57
N THR A 173 9.50 12.90 -6.35
CA THR A 173 9.97 13.98 -5.48
C THR A 173 9.62 15.36 -6.02
N ILE A 174 9.70 15.56 -7.35
CA ILE A 174 9.28 16.80 -8.01
C ILE A 174 7.77 17.02 -7.79
N PHE A 175 6.94 16.03 -8.08
CA PHE A 175 5.48 16.14 -7.92
C PHE A 175 5.10 16.41 -6.46
N HIS A 176 5.72 15.71 -5.52
CA HIS A 176 5.50 15.92 -4.09
C HIS A 176 5.84 17.35 -3.65
N TYR A 177 6.99 17.87 -4.13
CA TYR A 177 7.41 19.24 -3.84
C TYR A 177 6.40 20.27 -4.35
N TYR A 178 5.92 20.11 -5.59
CA TYR A 178 4.90 20.99 -6.16
C TYR A 178 3.57 20.92 -5.41
N GLY A 179 3.12 19.71 -5.04
CA GLY A 179 1.90 19.51 -4.25
C GLY A 179 1.97 20.21 -2.90
N CYS A 180 3.06 20.02 -2.16
CA CYS A 180 3.27 20.63 -0.86
C CYS A 180 3.44 22.16 -0.92
N ASN A 181 4.09 22.68 -1.96
CA ASN A 181 4.21 24.13 -2.19
C ASN A 181 2.83 24.76 -2.49
N ASN A 182 2.02 24.11 -3.33
CA ASN A 182 0.69 24.62 -3.68
C ASN A 182 -0.24 24.67 -2.46
N LYS A 183 -0.20 23.64 -1.59
CA LYS A 183 -0.97 23.61 -0.34
C LYS A 183 -0.61 24.79 0.58
N ARG A 184 0.69 25.05 0.79
CA ARG A 184 1.19 26.20 1.58
C ARG A 184 0.81 27.57 1.01
N LYS A 185 0.67 27.70 -0.31
CA LYS A 185 0.17 28.94 -0.94
C LYS A 185 -1.33 29.13 -0.77
N LYS A 186 -2.10 28.04 -0.68
CA LYS A 186 -3.55 28.09 -0.44
C LYS A 186 -3.87 28.44 1.00
N GLU A 187 -3.14 27.88 1.97
CA GLU A 187 -3.29 28.19 3.40
C GLU A 187 -2.96 29.65 3.73
N ARG A 188 -1.91 30.22 3.11
CA ARG A 188 -1.59 31.65 3.27
C ARG A 188 -2.72 32.57 2.79
N ARG A 189 -3.30 32.28 1.62
CA ARG A 189 -4.42 33.06 1.05
C ARG A 189 -5.74 32.95 1.82
N LEU A 190 -5.88 32.00 2.74
CA LEU A 190 -7.09 31.85 3.58
C LEU A 190 -6.95 32.57 4.94
N ASN A 191 -5.73 32.96 5.30
CA ASN A 191 -5.40 33.62 6.55
C ASN A 191 -5.09 35.13 6.38
N ASP A 192 -5.13 35.63 5.13
CA ASP A 192 -5.05 37.04 4.74
C ASP A 192 -6.46 37.55 4.39
#